data_AF-A0A6B3LWR5-F1
#
_entry.id   AF-A0A6B3LWR5-F1
#
_cell.length_a   1.000
_cell.length_b   1.000
_cell.length_c   1.000
_cell.angle_alpha   90.00
_cell.angle_beta   90.00
_cell.angle_gamma   90.00
#
_symmetry.space_group_name_H-M   'P 1'
#
loop_
_entity.id
_entity.type
_entity.pdbx_description
1 polymer ?
#
loop_
_entity_poly.entity_id
_entity_poly.type
_entity_poly.pdbx_seq_one_letter_code
_entity_poly.pdbx_strand_id
1 'polypeptide(L)'
;MTGLTFYRWLLPVLATSVVYLLYFGLPLADKYKNSRLFSIDFRLAVVYFLGTIFLMNFAFAWSTGERPTPRLENVIYFFFLFGWFYVLQVAVQHYRSRLASLRTITPVIPIMVLVIFILSILNINNNISTAYVDLISGKAKAYDAALTQRYRLLEASDCQVCEAPPLPAVPATIHFHDLISREERHKPGIDMEWINRGMANYFEKDSVYLSSPNPPVMDNLSTLRNVGKGVLREKAVIE
;
A
#
# COMPACT_ATOMS: atom_id res chain seq x y z
N MET A 1 -13.19 0.04 5.49
CA MET A 1 -12.79 1.45 5.58
C MET A 1 -13.19 1.95 6.96
N THR A 2 -12.23 2.18 7.85
CA THR A 2 -12.50 2.87 9.12
C THR A 2 -12.60 4.37 8.89
N GLY A 3 -13.31 5.10 9.75
CA GLY A 3 -13.40 6.56 9.65
C GLY A 3 -12.03 7.25 9.60
N LEU A 4 -11.03 6.67 10.29
CA LEU A 4 -9.65 7.14 10.26
C LEU A 4 -8.97 6.98 8.88
N THR A 5 -9.16 5.83 8.24
CA THR A 5 -8.65 5.62 6.86
C THR A 5 -9.33 6.54 5.87
N PHE A 6 -10.66 6.73 5.99
CA PHE A 6 -11.40 7.66 5.15
C PHE A 6 -10.87 9.10 5.29
N TYR A 7 -10.64 9.56 6.51
CA TYR A 7 -10.09 10.89 6.78
C TYR A 7 -8.72 11.12 6.11
N ARG A 8 -7.81 10.14 6.17
CA ARG A 8 -6.48 10.24 5.53
C ARG A 8 -6.56 10.39 4.01
N TRP A 9 -7.53 9.73 3.38
CA TRP A 9 -7.70 9.73 1.93
C TRP A 9 -8.69 10.78 1.42
N LEU A 10 -9.45 11.43 2.30
CA LEU A 10 -10.47 12.40 1.94
C LEU A 10 -9.90 13.56 1.13
N LEU A 11 -8.80 14.17 1.59
CA LEU A 11 -8.15 15.28 0.91
C LEU A 11 -7.67 14.90 -0.50
N PRO A 12 -6.89 13.81 -0.69
CA PRO A 12 -6.55 13.31 -2.02
C PRO A 12 -7.77 13.04 -2.91
N VAL A 13 -8.79 12.36 -2.38
CA VAL A 13 -9.99 12.01 -3.17
C VAL A 13 -10.74 13.27 -3.62
N LEU A 14 -10.92 14.25 -2.74
CA LEU A 14 -11.55 15.52 -3.10
C LEU A 14 -10.72 16.32 -4.11
N ALA A 15 -9.40 16.40 -3.90
CA ALA A 15 -8.48 17.04 -4.83
C ALA A 15 -8.56 16.41 -6.23
N THR A 16 -8.47 15.09 -6.31
CA THR A 16 -8.61 14.35 -7.58
C THR A 16 -10.01 14.50 -8.16
N SER A 17 -11.07 14.60 -7.34
CA SER A 17 -12.43 14.83 -7.81
C SER A 17 -12.60 16.19 -8.49
N VAL A 18 -11.95 17.24 -7.97
CA VAL A 18 -11.96 18.57 -8.60
C VAL A 18 -11.25 18.53 -9.94
N VAL A 19 -10.06 17.94 -10.00
CA VAL A 19 -9.30 17.77 -11.25
C VAL A 19 -10.11 16.95 -12.26
N TYR A 20 -10.69 15.83 -11.81
CA TYR A 20 -11.54 14.98 -12.64
C TYR A 20 -12.74 15.75 -13.20
N LEU A 21 -13.48 16.47 -12.37
CA LEU A 21 -14.67 17.22 -12.77
C LEU A 21 -14.35 18.23 -13.88
N LEU A 22 -13.27 19.00 -13.71
CA LEU A 22 -12.90 20.07 -14.63
C LEU A 22 -12.38 19.55 -15.98
N TYR A 23 -11.52 18.52 -15.97
CA TYR A 23 -10.88 18.05 -17.21
C TYR A 23 -11.59 16.90 -17.89
N PHE A 24 -12.23 16.01 -17.14
CA PHE A 24 -12.82 14.78 -17.67
C PHE A 24 -14.34 14.79 -17.53
N GLY A 25 -14.86 15.10 -16.34
CA GLY A 25 -16.28 14.92 -16.03
C GLY A 25 -17.21 15.81 -16.85
N LEU A 26 -16.91 17.11 -16.94
CA LEU A 26 -17.68 18.06 -17.74
C LEU A 26 -17.64 17.75 -19.25
N PRO A 27 -16.47 17.54 -19.89
CA PRO A 27 -16.42 17.12 -21.29
C PRO A 27 -17.13 15.78 -21.57
N LEU A 28 -17.02 14.82 -20.65
CA LEU A 28 -17.65 13.51 -20.79
C LEU A 28 -19.17 13.60 -20.69
N ALA A 29 -19.70 14.46 -19.82
CA ALA A 29 -21.13 14.72 -19.69
C ALA A 29 -21.74 15.35 -20.96
N ASP A 30 -21.00 16.25 -21.63
CA ASP A 30 -21.41 16.82 -22.91
C ASP A 30 -21.41 15.76 -24.02
N LYS A 31 -20.33 14.96 -24.11
CA LYS A 31 -20.17 13.91 -25.14
C LYS A 31 -21.22 12.81 -25.02
N TYR A 32 -21.55 12.38 -23.79
CA TYR A 32 -22.46 11.26 -23.53
C TYR A 32 -23.83 11.71 -23.02
N LYS A 33 -24.31 12.87 -23.48
CA LYS A 33 -25.58 13.49 -23.09
C LYS A 33 -26.78 12.54 -23.08
N ASN A 34 -26.85 11.61 -24.04
CA ASN A 34 -27.95 10.67 -24.23
C ASN A 34 -27.58 9.21 -23.91
N SER A 35 -26.45 8.97 -23.25
CA SER A 35 -26.04 7.61 -22.90
C SER A 35 -26.87 7.06 -21.74
N ARG A 36 -27.36 5.82 -21.88
CA ARG A 36 -28.05 5.09 -20.80
C ARG A 36 -27.15 4.79 -19.60
N LEU A 37 -25.83 4.79 -19.79
CA LEU A 37 -24.86 4.47 -18.75
C LEU A 37 -24.84 5.49 -17.59
N PHE A 38 -25.19 6.75 -17.88
CA PHE A 38 -25.14 7.85 -16.91
C PHE A 38 -26.51 8.51 -16.69
N SER A 39 -27.58 7.96 -17.27
CA SER A 39 -28.95 8.48 -17.14
C SER A 39 -29.73 7.79 -16.00
N ILE A 40 -29.03 7.40 -14.92
CA ILE A 40 -29.62 6.74 -13.75
C ILE A 40 -29.95 7.80 -12.70
N ASP A 41 -30.96 7.54 -11.85
CA ASP A 41 -31.26 8.41 -10.71
C ASP A 41 -30.04 8.52 -9.78
N PHE A 42 -29.59 9.75 -9.54
CA PHE A 42 -28.47 10.06 -8.67
C PHE A 42 -28.65 9.46 -7.26
N ARG A 43 -29.86 9.50 -6.70
CA ARG A 43 -30.16 8.95 -5.36
C ARG A 43 -29.95 7.45 -5.34
N LEU A 44 -30.44 6.74 -6.37
CA LEU A 44 -30.26 5.29 -6.49
C LEU A 44 -28.78 4.93 -6.65
N ALA A 45 -28.02 5.69 -7.45
CA ALA A 45 -26.59 5.49 -7.60
C ALA A 45 -25.84 5.65 -6.27
N VAL A 46 -26.17 6.68 -5.48
CA VAL A 46 -25.60 6.91 -4.14
C VAL A 46 -25.95 5.79 -3.17
N VAL A 47 -27.23 5.37 -3.12
CA VAL A 47 -27.66 4.27 -2.24
C VAL A 47 -26.95 2.97 -2.61
N TYR A 48 -26.86 2.65 -3.90
CA TYR A 48 -26.16 1.44 -4.35
C TYR A 48 -24.67 1.47 -4.02
N PHE A 49 -24.03 2.63 -4.21
CA PHE A 49 -22.63 2.84 -3.85
C PHE A 49 -22.39 2.63 -2.35
N LEU A 50 -23.13 3.35 -1.50
CA LEU A 50 -23.00 3.25 -0.05
C LEU A 50 -23.37 1.84 0.45
N GLY A 51 -24.42 1.24 -0.10
CA GLY A 51 -24.84 -0.12 0.19
C GLY A 51 -23.76 -1.15 -0.16
N THR A 52 -23.10 -1.02 -1.31
CA THR A 52 -22.00 -1.91 -1.72
C THR A 52 -20.83 -1.83 -0.74
N ILE A 53 -20.38 -0.61 -0.40
CA ILE A 53 -19.28 -0.42 0.55
C ILE A 53 -19.66 -0.95 1.94
N PHE A 54 -20.88 -0.69 2.39
CA PHE A 54 -21.39 -1.22 3.66
C PHE A 54 -21.38 -2.75 3.66
N LEU A 55 -21.98 -3.39 2.66
CA LEU A 55 -22.08 -4.84 2.55
C LEU A 55 -20.71 -5.51 2.51
N MET A 56 -19.73 -4.93 1.81
CA MET A 56 -18.37 -5.48 1.76
C MET A 56 -17.67 -5.47 3.14
N ASN A 57 -17.86 -4.40 3.94
CA ASN A 57 -17.30 -4.36 5.29
C ASN A 57 -18.10 -5.27 6.24
N PHE A 58 -19.43 -5.23 6.13
CA PHE A 58 -20.34 -5.98 6.98
C PHE A 58 -20.18 -7.49 6.80
N ALA A 59 -20.17 -7.99 5.55
CA ALA A 59 -20.07 -9.42 5.28
C ALA A 59 -18.79 -10.04 5.88
N PHE A 60 -17.66 -9.33 5.83
CA PHE A 60 -16.42 -9.79 6.44
C PHE A 60 -16.43 -9.73 7.96
N ALA A 61 -16.90 -8.60 8.52
CA ALA A 61 -16.98 -8.45 9.97
C ALA A 61 -17.95 -9.46 10.59
N TRP A 62 -19.05 -9.76 9.90
CA TRP A 62 -20.02 -10.77 10.29
C TRP A 62 -19.45 -12.19 10.22
N SER A 63 -18.66 -12.52 9.19
CA SER A 63 -18.14 -13.87 9.02
C SER A 63 -16.94 -14.20 9.91
N THR A 64 -16.09 -13.22 10.20
CA THR A 64 -14.85 -13.44 10.97
C THR A 64 -14.93 -12.96 12.41
N GLY A 65 -15.89 -12.09 12.74
CA GLY A 65 -15.92 -11.40 14.03
C GLY A 65 -14.78 -10.38 14.21
N GLU A 66 -13.94 -10.19 13.19
CA GLU A 66 -12.76 -9.35 13.22
C GLU A 66 -12.86 -8.18 12.24
N ARG A 67 -11.97 -7.20 12.42
CA ARG A 67 -11.84 -6.09 11.47
C ARG A 67 -11.27 -6.60 10.14
N PRO A 68 -11.73 -6.08 8.98
CA PRO A 68 -11.11 -6.32 7.69
C PRO A 68 -9.59 -6.24 7.71
N THR A 69 -8.95 -7.31 7.24
CA THR A 69 -7.48 -7.34 7.07
C THR A 69 -7.04 -6.23 6.11
N PRO A 70 -5.80 -5.73 6.19
CA PRO A 70 -5.32 -4.67 5.29
C PRO A 70 -5.48 -4.98 3.80
N ARG A 71 -5.39 -6.27 3.43
CA ARG A 71 -5.59 -6.74 2.05
C ARG A 71 -7.04 -6.56 1.59
N LEU A 72 -8.00 -6.90 2.46
CA LEU A 72 -9.41 -6.68 2.17
C LEU A 72 -9.75 -5.19 2.15
N GLU A 73 -9.15 -4.39 3.05
CA GLU A 73 -9.33 -2.93 3.02
C GLU A 73 -8.92 -2.36 1.66
N ASN A 74 -7.83 -2.82 1.03
CA ASN A 74 -7.43 -2.39 -0.31
C ASN A 74 -8.48 -2.72 -1.38
N VAL A 75 -9.10 -3.91 -1.32
CA VAL A 75 -10.17 -4.29 -2.25
C VAL A 75 -11.39 -3.38 -2.07
N ILE A 76 -11.80 -3.14 -0.82
CA ILE A 76 -12.89 -2.22 -0.50
C ILE A 76 -12.57 -0.80 -1.02
N TYR A 77 -11.33 -0.35 -0.86
CA TYR A 77 -10.84 0.93 -1.38
C TYR A 77 -10.90 1.01 -2.91
N PHE A 78 -10.58 -0.08 -3.60
CA PHE A 78 -10.69 -0.15 -5.06
C PHE A 78 -12.15 0.08 -5.50
N PHE A 79 -13.10 -0.68 -4.95
CA PHE A 79 -14.53 -0.47 -5.25
C PHE A 79 -15.03 0.90 -4.81
N PHE A 80 -14.51 1.43 -3.70
CA PHE A 80 -14.79 2.81 -3.28
C PHE A 80 -14.37 3.81 -4.35
N LEU A 81 -13.15 3.74 -4.88
CA LEU A 81 -12.67 4.69 -5.89
C LEU A 81 -13.49 4.61 -7.18
N PHE A 82 -13.74 3.40 -7.70
CA PHE A 82 -14.55 3.22 -8.90
C PHE A 82 -15.99 3.71 -8.71
N GLY A 83 -16.62 3.32 -7.60
CA GLY A 83 -17.97 3.75 -7.27
C GLY A 83 -18.06 5.26 -7.04
N TRP A 84 -17.06 5.86 -6.39
CA TRP A 84 -16.98 7.29 -6.13
C TRP A 84 -16.95 8.09 -7.44
N PHE A 85 -16.03 7.76 -8.36
CA PHE A 85 -15.93 8.47 -9.63
C PHE A 85 -17.13 8.20 -10.55
N TYR A 86 -17.75 7.03 -10.44
CA TYR A 86 -19.00 6.74 -11.15
C TYR A 86 -20.16 7.62 -10.64
N VAL A 87 -20.39 7.66 -9.32
CA VAL A 87 -21.42 8.52 -8.70
C VAL A 87 -21.14 9.99 -8.97
N LEU A 88 -19.86 10.41 -8.93
CA LEU A 88 -19.45 11.75 -9.30
C LEU A 88 -19.83 12.06 -10.75
N GLN A 89 -19.61 11.14 -11.69
CA GLN A 89 -20.00 11.35 -13.08
C GLN A 89 -21.52 11.43 -13.27
N VAL A 90 -22.29 10.59 -12.57
CA VAL A 90 -23.77 10.67 -12.56
C VAL A 90 -24.22 12.01 -11.98
N ALA A 91 -23.57 12.51 -10.93
CA ALA A 91 -23.86 13.82 -10.36
C ALA A 91 -23.56 14.94 -11.36
N VAL A 92 -22.42 14.90 -12.04
CA VAL A 92 -22.06 15.88 -13.08
C VAL A 92 -23.09 15.87 -14.20
N GLN A 93 -23.55 14.71 -14.65
CA GLN A 93 -24.59 14.58 -15.67
C GLN A 93 -25.92 15.20 -15.22
N HIS A 94 -26.34 14.92 -13.97
CA HIS A 94 -27.59 15.40 -13.40
C HIS A 94 -27.58 16.92 -13.17
N TYR A 95 -26.46 17.47 -12.69
CA TYR A 95 -26.30 18.89 -12.35
C TYR A 95 -25.57 19.72 -13.41
N ARG A 96 -25.38 19.19 -14.61
CA ARG A 96 -24.59 19.82 -15.70
C ARG A 96 -24.92 21.29 -15.95
N SER A 97 -26.21 21.67 -15.90
CA SER A 97 -26.65 23.04 -16.19
C SER A 97 -26.15 24.02 -15.13
N ARG A 98 -26.03 23.57 -13.88
CA ARG A 98 -25.46 24.34 -12.77
C ARG A 98 -23.94 24.33 -12.77
N LEU A 99 -23.32 23.25 -13.26
CA LEU A 99 -21.87 23.08 -13.30
C LEU A 99 -21.21 23.65 -14.56
N ALA A 100 -21.98 24.04 -15.57
CA ALA A 100 -21.46 24.61 -16.82
C ALA A 100 -20.61 25.88 -16.61
N SER A 101 -20.93 26.68 -15.57
CA SER A 101 -20.17 27.87 -15.20
C SER A 101 -18.79 27.58 -14.58
N LEU A 102 -18.56 26.36 -14.09
CA LEU A 102 -17.26 25.95 -13.56
C LEU A 102 -16.23 25.71 -14.68
N ARG A 103 -16.68 25.60 -15.93
CA ARG A 103 -15.79 25.42 -17.10
C ARG A 103 -14.89 26.64 -17.35
N THR A 104 -15.32 27.80 -16.85
CA THR A 104 -14.58 29.08 -16.89
C THR A 104 -13.63 29.27 -15.71
N ILE A 105 -13.50 28.30 -14.80
CA ILE A 105 -12.51 28.38 -13.72
C ILE A 105 -11.10 28.37 -14.32
N THR A 106 -10.29 29.36 -13.90
CA THR A 106 -8.90 29.53 -14.30
C THR A 106 -8.09 28.24 -14.08
N PRO A 107 -7.20 27.83 -15.02
CA PRO A 107 -6.36 26.64 -14.89
C PRO A 107 -5.42 26.65 -13.68
N VAL A 108 -5.33 27.76 -12.95
CA VAL A 108 -4.51 27.90 -11.73
C VAL A 108 -4.92 26.92 -10.64
N ILE A 109 -6.23 26.70 -10.41
CA ILE A 109 -6.70 25.79 -9.35
C ILE A 109 -6.23 24.35 -9.58
N PRO A 110 -6.44 23.73 -10.74
CA PRO A 110 -5.95 22.37 -10.97
C PRO A 110 -4.43 22.27 -10.97
N ILE A 111 -3.71 23.29 -11.45
CA ILE A 111 -2.24 23.34 -11.37
C ILE A 111 -1.79 23.33 -9.91
N MET A 112 -2.40 24.15 -9.05
CA MET A 112 -2.09 24.18 -7.61
C MET A 112 -2.37 22.83 -6.94
N VAL A 113 -3.49 22.19 -7.28
CA VAL A 113 -3.82 20.84 -6.78
C VAL A 113 -2.78 19.82 -7.22
N LEU A 114 -2.36 19.86 -8.49
CA LEU A 114 -1.33 18.98 -9.02
C LEU A 114 0.03 19.21 -8.33
N VAL A 115 0.40 20.47 -8.09
CA VAL A 115 1.63 20.82 -7.37
C VAL A 115 1.59 20.30 -5.94
N ILE A 116 0.49 20.50 -5.21
CA ILE A 116 0.32 19.97 -3.85
C ILE A 116 0.41 18.44 -3.85
N PHE A 117 -0.20 17.79 -4.84
CA PHE A 117 -0.13 16.33 -5.01
C PHE A 117 1.30 15.84 -5.26
N ILE A 118 2.05 16.49 -6.17
CA ILE A 118 3.46 16.18 -6.44
C ILE A 118 4.31 16.37 -5.18
N LEU A 119 4.14 17.49 -4.47
CA LEU A 119 4.85 17.75 -3.21
C LEU A 119 4.53 16.68 -2.14
N SER A 120 3.30 16.18 -2.10
CA SER A 120 2.92 15.06 -1.22
C SER A 120 3.59 13.75 -1.60
N ILE A 121 3.82 13.49 -2.89
CA ILE A 121 4.55 12.29 -3.36
C ILE A 121 6.02 12.37 -2.96
N LEU A 122 6.64 13.55 -3.09
CA LEU A 122 8.05 13.80 -2.79
C LEU A 122 8.40 13.74 -1.29
N ASN A 123 7.43 13.49 -0.41
CA ASN A 123 7.70 13.29 1.01
C ASN A 123 8.55 12.03 1.21
N ILE A 124 9.72 12.18 1.84
CA ILE A 124 10.67 11.09 2.09
C ILE A 124 10.08 9.96 2.93
N ASN A 125 9.05 10.23 3.74
CA ASN A 125 8.38 9.25 4.59
C ASN A 125 7.15 8.60 3.93
N ASN A 126 6.97 8.75 2.62
CA ASN A 126 5.90 8.07 1.88
C ASN A 126 6.31 6.64 1.48
N ASN A 127 5.33 5.76 1.30
CA ASN A 127 5.51 4.38 0.83
C ASN A 127 6.22 4.32 -0.54
N ILE A 128 5.93 5.28 -1.42
CA ILE A 128 6.59 5.39 -2.74
C ILE A 128 8.09 5.65 -2.54
N SER A 129 8.44 6.70 -1.78
CA SER A 129 9.82 7.03 -1.47
C SER A 129 10.56 5.87 -0.80
N THR A 130 9.89 5.17 0.12
CA THR A 130 10.43 3.97 0.79
C THR A 130 10.76 2.87 -0.21
N ALA A 131 9.89 2.60 -1.18
CA ALA A 131 10.13 1.58 -2.22
C ALA A 131 11.35 1.92 -3.07
N TYR A 132 11.49 3.19 -3.47
CA TYR A 132 12.66 3.64 -4.21
C TYR A 132 13.93 3.59 -3.36
N VAL A 133 13.88 3.97 -2.08
CA VAL A 133 15.02 3.90 -1.17
C VAL A 133 15.46 2.44 -0.99
N ASP A 134 14.54 1.51 -0.78
CA ASP A 134 14.85 0.07 -0.65
C ASP A 134 15.51 -0.50 -1.92
N LEU A 135 15.08 -0.04 -3.11
CA LEU A 135 15.64 -0.46 -4.39
C LEU A 135 17.02 0.15 -4.66
N ILE A 136 17.16 1.47 -4.53
CA ILE A 136 18.39 2.22 -4.83
C ILE A 136 19.49 1.93 -3.81
N SER A 137 19.13 1.73 -2.53
CA SER A 137 20.10 1.36 -1.49
C SER A 137 20.65 -0.06 -1.64
N GLY A 138 20.08 -0.89 -2.54
CA GLY A 138 20.46 -2.29 -2.70
C GLY A 138 19.93 -3.22 -1.61
N LYS A 139 19.17 -2.70 -0.64
CA LYS A 139 18.56 -3.50 0.44
C LYS A 139 17.65 -4.59 -0.10
N ALA A 140 16.77 -4.25 -1.06
CA ALA A 140 15.85 -5.22 -1.65
C ALA A 140 16.60 -6.37 -2.34
N LYS A 141 17.69 -6.07 -3.06
CA LYS A 141 18.53 -7.08 -3.72
C LYS A 141 19.26 -7.96 -2.71
N ALA A 142 19.85 -7.37 -1.66
CA ALA A 142 20.53 -8.11 -0.61
C ALA A 142 19.58 -9.03 0.16
N TYR A 143 18.36 -8.54 0.43
CA TYR A 143 17.29 -9.33 1.05
C TYR A 143 16.88 -10.51 0.20
N ASP A 144 16.59 -10.30 -1.09
CA ASP A 144 16.18 -11.34 -2.04
C ASP A 144 17.25 -12.44 -2.19
N ALA A 145 18.51 -12.03 -2.33
CA ALA A 145 19.63 -12.97 -2.41
C ALA A 145 19.77 -13.82 -1.15
N ALA A 146 19.68 -13.20 0.03
CA ALA A 146 19.79 -13.88 1.32
C ALA A 146 18.61 -14.83 1.58
N LEU A 147 17.39 -14.42 1.22
CA LEU A 147 16.19 -15.25 1.35
C LEU A 147 16.26 -16.47 0.43
N THR A 148 16.63 -16.26 -0.84
CA THR A 148 16.83 -17.34 -1.81
C THR A 148 17.92 -18.30 -1.36
N GLN A 149 19.03 -17.79 -0.84
CA GLN A 149 20.10 -18.62 -0.30
C GLN A 149 19.62 -19.45 0.89
N ARG A 150 18.86 -18.87 1.82
CA ARG A 150 18.27 -19.59 2.95
C ARG A 150 17.37 -20.72 2.48
N TYR A 151 16.53 -20.49 1.49
CA TYR A 151 15.61 -21.53 0.99
C TYR A 151 16.39 -22.70 0.40
N ARG A 152 17.43 -22.42 -0.39
CA ARG A 152 18.32 -23.47 -0.92
C ARG A 152 19.03 -24.23 0.19
N LEU A 153 19.44 -23.56 1.26
CA LEU A 153 20.06 -24.22 2.42
C LEU A 153 19.09 -25.14 3.13
N LEU A 154 17.85 -24.70 3.39
CA LEU A 154 16.83 -25.51 4.04
C LEU A 154 16.44 -26.72 3.18
N GLU A 155 16.29 -26.53 1.87
CA GLU A 155 15.95 -27.59 0.91
C GLU A 155 17.07 -28.64 0.78
N ALA A 156 18.33 -28.21 0.72
CA ALA A 156 19.47 -29.10 0.53
C ALA A 156 19.99 -29.73 1.84
N SER A 157 19.47 -29.33 3.00
CA SER A 157 19.97 -29.80 4.29
C SER A 157 19.21 -31.04 4.79
N ASP A 158 19.92 -31.97 5.43
CA ASP A 158 19.32 -33.15 6.08
C ASP A 158 18.97 -32.90 7.56
N CYS A 159 19.07 -31.65 8.03
CA CYS A 159 18.68 -31.33 9.40
C CYS A 159 17.17 -31.54 9.60
N GLN A 160 16.80 -31.99 10.79
CA GLN A 160 15.40 -32.06 11.25
C GLN A 160 15.07 -30.85 12.15
N VAL A 161 16.04 -30.44 12.97
CA VAL A 161 16.03 -29.18 13.72
C VAL A 161 17.05 -28.27 13.07
N CYS A 162 16.58 -27.30 12.28
CA CYS A 162 17.42 -26.47 11.43
C CYS A 162 17.56 -25.05 11.99
N GLU A 163 18.78 -24.52 11.97
CA GLU A 163 19.05 -23.10 12.21
C GLU A 163 19.33 -22.39 10.89
N ALA A 164 18.58 -21.33 10.63
CA ALA A 164 18.72 -20.48 9.46
C ALA A 164 19.49 -19.19 9.80
N PRO A 165 20.39 -18.72 8.92
CA PRO A 165 21.12 -17.47 9.15
C PRO A 165 20.15 -16.27 9.10
N PRO A 166 20.39 -15.17 9.85
CA PRO A 166 19.56 -13.95 9.80
C PRO A 166 19.64 -13.25 8.43
N LEU A 167 18.67 -12.40 8.11
CA LEU A 167 18.70 -11.57 6.90
C LEU A 167 19.61 -10.35 7.13
N PRO A 168 20.48 -9.99 6.17
CA PRO A 168 21.46 -8.92 6.34
C PRO A 168 20.83 -7.52 6.35
N ALA A 169 19.70 -7.34 5.65
CA ALA A 169 18.97 -6.09 5.58
C ALA A 169 17.48 -6.38 5.39
N VAL A 170 16.64 -5.71 6.15
CA VAL A 170 15.18 -5.86 6.07
C VAL A 170 14.57 -4.62 5.41
N PRO A 171 14.14 -4.71 4.13
CA PRO A 171 13.51 -3.60 3.41
C PRO A 171 12.09 -3.38 3.94
N ALA A 172 11.72 -2.12 4.22
CA ALA A 172 10.42 -1.81 4.81
C ALA A 172 9.24 -2.14 3.87
N THR A 173 9.49 -2.16 2.56
CA THR A 173 8.43 -2.28 1.54
C THR A 173 7.99 -3.70 1.21
N ILE A 174 8.91 -4.67 1.26
CA ILE A 174 8.65 -6.06 0.83
C ILE A 174 8.84 -7.08 1.97
N HIS A 175 9.34 -6.64 3.13
CA HIS A 175 9.48 -7.50 4.29
C HIS A 175 8.11 -8.03 4.74
N PHE A 176 8.05 -9.34 4.92
CA PHE A 176 7.03 -10.02 5.68
C PHE A 176 7.69 -10.67 6.91
N HIS A 177 6.89 -10.88 7.97
CA HIS A 177 7.34 -11.66 9.11
C HIS A 177 7.65 -13.08 8.64
N ASP A 178 8.94 -13.42 8.68
CA ASP A 178 9.49 -14.73 8.33
C ASP A 178 9.85 -15.48 9.64
N LEU A 179 10.91 -16.28 9.63
CA LEU A 179 11.44 -16.96 10.80
C LEU A 179 11.82 -16.01 11.95
N ILE A 180 11.67 -16.54 13.16
CA ILE A 180 11.97 -15.87 14.43
C ILE A 180 13.05 -16.66 15.15
N SER A 181 13.96 -15.94 15.83
CA SER A 181 14.98 -16.59 16.66
C SER A 181 14.40 -17.03 18.00
N ARG A 182 15.03 -18.00 18.64
CA ARG A 182 14.63 -18.42 20.00
C ARG A 182 14.85 -17.32 21.05
N GLU A 183 15.70 -16.35 20.74
CA GLU A 183 16.05 -15.22 21.62
C GLU A 183 15.07 -14.05 21.49
N GLU A 184 14.32 -13.98 20.39
CA GLU A 184 13.33 -12.94 20.14
C GLU A 184 12.13 -13.17 21.06
N ARG A 185 12.09 -12.46 22.20
CA ARG A 185 10.96 -12.55 23.15
C ARG A 185 9.64 -12.27 22.44
N HIS A 186 8.71 -13.22 22.53
CA HIS A 186 7.31 -13.05 22.13
C HIS A 186 6.78 -11.76 22.74
N LYS A 187 6.39 -10.79 21.91
CA LYS A 187 5.65 -9.63 22.41
C LYS A 187 4.36 -10.18 23.04
N PRO A 188 4.02 -9.79 24.29
CA PRO A 188 2.84 -10.32 24.95
C PRO A 188 1.59 -10.10 24.08
N GLY A 189 0.92 -11.20 23.72
CA GLY A 189 -0.29 -11.21 22.88
C GLY A 189 -0.08 -11.52 21.40
N ILE A 190 1.15 -11.78 20.93
CA ILE A 190 1.41 -12.21 19.54
C ILE A 190 2.28 -13.46 19.56
N ASP A 191 1.66 -14.63 19.51
CA ASP A 191 2.35 -15.90 19.22
C ASP A 191 2.67 -15.93 17.72
N MET A 192 3.93 -15.77 17.37
CA MET A 192 4.41 -15.86 15.99
C MET A 192 5.06 -17.23 15.69
N GLU A 193 4.96 -18.21 16.59
CA GLU A 193 5.50 -19.56 16.36
C GLU A 193 4.81 -20.28 15.18
N TRP A 194 3.62 -19.82 14.78
CA TRP A 194 2.97 -20.31 13.57
C TRP A 194 3.83 -20.06 12.31
N ILE A 195 4.70 -19.04 12.31
CA ILE A 195 5.57 -18.75 11.16
C ILE A 195 6.68 -19.79 11.07
N ASN A 196 7.37 -20.07 12.18
CA ASN A 196 8.40 -21.11 12.23
C ASN A 196 7.80 -22.50 11.94
N ARG A 197 6.61 -22.81 12.47
CA ARG A 197 5.88 -24.04 12.15
C ARG A 197 5.51 -24.11 10.67
N GLY A 198 5.03 -23.02 10.09
CA GLY A 198 4.71 -22.95 8.66
C GLY A 198 5.94 -23.22 7.78
N MET A 199 7.09 -22.63 8.13
CA MET A 199 8.35 -22.86 7.43
C MET A 199 8.85 -24.31 7.58
N ALA A 200 8.79 -24.86 8.80
CA ALA A 200 9.18 -26.24 9.08
C ALA A 200 8.31 -27.22 8.29
N ASN A 201 6.99 -27.03 8.29
CA ASN A 201 6.06 -27.85 7.51
C ASN A 201 6.31 -27.75 5.99
N TYR A 202 6.64 -26.55 5.49
CA TYR A 202 6.92 -26.34 4.06
C TYR A 202 8.16 -27.12 3.58
N PHE A 203 9.19 -27.21 4.42
CA PHE A 203 10.45 -27.91 4.11
C PHE A 203 10.55 -29.33 4.72
N GLU A 204 9.43 -29.88 5.23
CA GLU A 204 9.37 -31.20 5.87
C GLU A 204 10.40 -31.39 7.00
N LYS A 205 10.52 -30.37 7.86
CA LYS A 205 11.42 -30.34 9.02
C LYS A 205 10.63 -30.41 10.32
N ASP A 206 11.22 -30.97 11.38
CA ASP A 206 10.63 -30.93 12.72
C ASP A 206 10.55 -29.50 13.27
N SER A 207 11.60 -28.70 13.07
CA SER A 207 11.59 -27.29 13.46
C SER A 207 12.65 -26.45 12.75
N VAL A 208 12.36 -25.17 12.54
CA VAL A 208 13.26 -24.18 11.92
C VAL A 208 13.25 -22.90 12.74
N TYR A 209 14.44 -22.37 13.06
CA TYR A 209 14.61 -21.12 13.81
C TYR A 209 15.70 -20.26 13.20
N LEU A 210 15.67 -18.94 13.46
CA LEU A 210 16.84 -18.11 13.17
C LEU A 210 17.94 -18.34 14.21
N SER A 211 19.20 -18.36 13.77
CA SER A 211 20.36 -18.40 14.64
C SER A 211 20.53 -17.11 15.46
N SER A 212 20.03 -15.98 14.97
CA SER A 212 19.96 -14.71 15.69
C SER A 212 18.80 -13.84 15.18
N PRO A 213 18.29 -12.87 15.95
CA PRO A 213 17.26 -11.94 15.48
C PRO A 213 17.67 -11.20 14.20
N ASN A 214 16.70 -10.91 13.33
CA ASN A 214 16.93 -10.05 12.18
C ASN A 214 17.23 -8.61 12.65
N PRO A 215 18.03 -7.84 11.89
CA PRO A 215 18.25 -6.43 12.20
C PRO A 215 16.94 -5.63 12.08
N PRO A 216 16.76 -4.56 12.89
CA PRO A 216 15.55 -3.76 12.84
C PRO A 216 15.40 -3.05 11.50
N VAL A 217 14.15 -2.84 11.08
CA VAL A 217 13.84 -2.05 9.88
C VAL A 217 14.30 -0.62 10.10
N MET A 218 15.23 -0.16 9.25
CA MET A 218 15.76 1.21 9.32
C MET A 218 14.87 2.19 8.55
N ASP A 219 14.78 3.43 9.03
CA ASP A 219 14.10 4.51 8.31
C ASP A 219 14.85 4.94 7.04
N ASN A 220 14.13 5.63 6.14
CA ASN A 220 14.66 6.06 4.85
C ASN A 220 15.85 7.00 4.97
N LEU A 221 15.84 7.92 5.95
CA LEU A 221 16.89 8.91 6.12
C LEU A 221 18.18 8.27 6.65
N SER A 222 18.07 7.39 7.65
CA SER A 222 19.20 6.60 8.15
C SER A 222 19.78 5.69 7.06
N THR A 223 18.92 5.09 6.24
CA THR A 223 19.33 4.27 5.10
C THR A 223 20.18 5.06 4.11
N LEU A 224 19.66 6.20 3.64
CA LEU A 224 20.36 7.06 2.69
C LEU A 224 21.66 7.62 3.28
N ARG A 225 21.66 7.98 4.56
CA ARG A 225 22.86 8.44 5.26
C ARG A 225 23.96 7.37 5.30
N ASN A 226 23.60 6.11 5.54
CA ASN A 226 24.56 5.01 5.57
C ASN A 226 25.10 4.68 4.19
N VAL A 227 24.25 4.67 3.16
CA VAL A 227 24.68 4.50 1.76
C VAL A 227 25.64 5.63 1.38
N GLY A 228 25.30 6.88 1.69
CA GLY A 228 26.16 8.04 1.42
C GLY A 228 27.53 7.95 2.12
N LYS A 229 27.57 7.53 3.38
CA LYS A 229 28.83 7.29 4.11
C LYS A 229 29.66 6.17 3.46
N GLY A 230 29.02 5.11 2.97
CA GLY A 230 29.68 4.01 2.28
C GLY A 230 30.37 4.47 1.00
N VAL A 231 29.65 5.19 0.14
CA VAL A 231 30.19 5.74 -1.12
C VAL A 231 31.35 6.70 -0.86
N LEU A 232 31.25 7.57 0.16
CA LEU A 232 32.32 8.50 0.51
C LEU A 232 33.58 7.79 1.03
N ARG A 233 33.42 6.71 1.81
CA ARG A 233 34.55 5.90 2.29
C ARG A 233 35.23 5.14 1.16
N GLU A 234 34.46 4.58 0.23
CA GLU A 234 35.00 3.85 -0.92
C GLU A 234 35.84 4.78 -1.80
N LYS A 235 35.37 6.01 -2.04
CA LYS A 235 36.16 7.03 -2.75
C LYS A 235 37.44 7.44 -2.01
N ALA A 236 37.39 7.58 -0.68
CA ALA A 236 38.53 7.98 0.12
C ALA A 236 39.61 6.89 0.29
N VAL A 237 39.33 5.63 -0.07
CA VAL A 237 40.29 4.50 -0.05
C VAL A 237 40.96 4.30 -1.42
N ILE A 238 40.43 4.92 -2.47
CA ILE A 238 40.93 4.83 -3.84
C ILE A 238 41.87 6.01 -4.20
N GLU A 239 41.93 7.05 -3.36
CA GLU A 239 42.93 8.14 -3.41
C GLU A 239 44.12 7.86 -2.49
#